data_AF-A0A2D9C6P6-F1
#
_entry.id   AF-A0A2D9C6P6-F1
#
_cell.length_a   1.000
_cell.length_b   1.000
_cell.length_c   1.000
_cell.angle_alpha   90.00
_cell.angle_beta   90.00
_cell.angle_gamma   90.00
#
_symmetry.space_group_name_H-M   'P 1'
#
loop_
_entity.id
_entity.type
_entity.pdbx_description
1 polymer ?
#
loop_
_entity_poly.entity_id
_entity_poly.type
_entity_poly.pdbx_seq_one_letter_code
_entity_poly.pdbx_strand_id
1 'polypeptide(L)' 'MTISDLLQQIRNNLEKRRLEIADSMLRGRMSDFEAYHKNVGIAEGLEQASDVIHDTIKSINKEDE' A
#
# COMPACT_ATOMS: atom_id res chain seq x y z
N MET A 1 19.54 -10.54 -2.43
CA MET A 1 18.28 -10.05 -1.85
C MET A 1 18.59 -9.57 -0.44
N THR A 2 18.59 -8.26 -0.26
CA THR A 2 18.81 -7.57 1.02
C THR A 2 17.49 -7.41 1.78
N ILE A 3 17.54 -6.92 3.02
CA ILE A 3 16.34 -6.54 3.77
C ILE A 3 15.60 -5.41 3.05
N SER A 4 16.33 -4.42 2.51
CA SER A 4 15.76 -3.33 1.72
C SER A 4 15.04 -3.84 0.46
N ASP A 5 15.57 -4.88 -0.21
CA ASP A 5 14.89 -5.51 -1.36
C ASP A 5 13.55 -6.14 -0.95
N LEU A 6 13.52 -6.85 0.19
CA LEU A 6 12.30 -7.46 0.72
C LEU A 6 11.26 -6.41 1.11
N LEU A 7 11.67 -5.35 1.81
CA LEU A 7 10.80 -4.24 2.18
C LEU A 7 10.24 -3.54 0.94
N GLN A 8 11.07 -3.33 -0.08
CA GLN A 8 10.64 -2.77 -1.36
C GLN A 8 9.61 -3.68 -2.06
N GLN A 9 9.78 -5.00 -2.01
CA GLN A 9 8.81 -5.94 -2.56
C GLN A 9 7.48 -5.92 -1.80
N ILE A 10 7.51 -5.84 -0.47
CA ILE A 10 6.30 -5.69 0.35
C ILE A 10 5.59 -4.39 -0.03
N ARG A 11 6.32 -3.27 -0.14
CA ARG A 11 5.75 -1.97 -0.55
C ARG A 11 5.03 -2.07 -1.89
N ASN A 12 5.67 -2.67 -2.90
CA ASN A 12 5.07 -2.87 -4.22
C ASN A 12 3.79 -3.71 -4.16
N ASN A 13 3.72 -4.72 -3.28
CA ASN A 13 2.52 -5.53 -3.09
C ASN A 13 1.37 -4.73 -2.47
N LEU A 14 1.66 -3.84 -1.51
CA LEU A 14 0.65 -2.94 -0.91
C LEU A 14 0.11 -1.96 -1.95
N GLU A 15 0.99 -1.35 -2.73
CA GLU A 15 0.61 -0.43 -3.82
C GLU A 15 -0.27 -1.14 -4.85
N LYS A 16 0.10 -2.36 -5.26
CA LYS A 16 -0.70 -3.17 -6.18
C LYS A 16 -2.10 -3.44 -5.61
N ARG A 17 -2.20 -3.83 -4.34
CA ARG A 17 -3.49 -4.10 -3.70
C ARG A 17 -4.36 -2.84 -3.62
N ARG A 18 -3.75 -1.68 -3.35
CA ARG A 18 -4.46 -0.39 -3.35
C ARG A 18 -5.04 -0.08 -4.74
N LEU A 19 -4.28 -0.31 -5.81
CA LEU A 19 -4.74 -0.09 -7.18
C LEU A 19 -5.87 -1.06 -7.57
N GLU A 20 -5.84 -2.31 -7.12
CA GLU A 20 -6.94 -3.27 -7.33
C GLU A 20 -8.25 -2.80 -6.68
N ILE A 21 -8.17 -2.20 -5.50
CA ILE A 21 -9.32 -1.61 -4.82
C ILE A 21 -9.84 -0.41 -5.61
N ALA A 22 -8.95 0.49 -6.06
CA ALA A 22 -9.32 1.65 -6.86
C ALA A 22 -10.01 1.25 -8.19
N ASP A 23 -9.46 0.28 -8.93
CA ASP A 23 -10.10 -0.26 -10.15
C ASP A 23 -11.47 -0.86 -9.86
N SER A 24 -11.61 -1.57 -8.72
CA SER A 24 -12.89 -2.14 -8.30
C SER A 24 -13.94 -1.07 -7.99
N MET A 25 -13.53 0.03 -7.36
CA MET A 25 -14.38 1.18 -7.07
C MET A 25 -14.79 1.93 -8.34
N LEU A 26 -13.86 2.19 -9.26
CA LEU A 26 -14.13 2.88 -10.53
C LEU A 26 -15.11 2.13 -11.41
N ARG A 27 -15.04 0.79 -11.43
CA ARG A 27 -15.96 -0.05 -12.21
C ARG A 27 -17.36 -0.15 -11.61
N GLY A 28 -17.66 0.59 -10.54
CA GLY A 28 -18.97 0.57 -9.89
C GLY A 28 -19.32 -0.78 -9.27
N ARG A 29 -18.33 -1.64 -8.98
CA ARG A 29 -18.54 -2.97 -8.36
C ARG A 29 -18.78 -2.89 -6.85
N MET A 30 -19.12 -1.71 -6.34
CA MET A 30 -19.44 -1.49 -4.93
C MET A 30 -20.97 -1.58 -4.79
N SER A 31 -21.43 -2.59 -4.06
CA SER A 31 -22.85 -2.91 -3.88
C SER A 31 -23.62 -1.86 -3.10
N ASP A 32 -22.93 -1.09 -2.26
CA ASP A 32 -23.53 -0.16 -1.30
C ASP A 32 -22.49 0.82 -0.71
N PHE A 33 -23.00 1.82 0.02
CA PHE A 33 -22.21 2.90 0.64
C PHE A 33 -21.24 2.38 1.73
N GLU A 34 -21.61 1.33 2.45
CA GLU A 34 -20.77 0.73 3.48
C GLU A 34 -19.55 0.05 2.86
N ALA A 35 -19.76 -0.70 1.78
CA ALA A 35 -18.70 -1.33 1.00
C ALA A 35 -17.74 -0.28 0.41
N TYR A 36 -18.26 0.86 -0.05
CA TYR A 36 -17.45 1.98 -0.51
C TYR A 36 -16.54 2.52 0.60
N HIS A 37 -17.10 2.87 1.76
CA HIS A 37 -16.33 3.40 2.89
C HIS A 37 -15.27 2.42 3.40
N LYS A 38 -15.63 1.13 3.47
CA LYS A 38 -14.68 0.08 3.84
C LYS A 38 -13.50 0.03 2.88
N ASN A 39 -13.75 0.09 1.57
CA ASN A 39 -12.69 0.06 0.57
C ASN A 39 -11.83 1.32 0.58
N VAL A 40 -12.41 2.51 0.80
CA VAL A 40 -11.65 3.75 1.02
C VAL A 40 -10.72 3.59 2.22
N GLY A 41 -11.23 3.14 3.37
CA GLY A 41 -10.42 2.98 4.58
C GLY A 41 -9.29 1.96 4.42
N ILE A 42 -9.54 0.85 3.70
CA ILE A 42 -8.49 -0.12 3.37
C ILE A 42 -7.44 0.51 2.44
N ALA A 43 -7.86 1.25 1.40
CA ALA A 43 -6.94 1.89 0.47
C ALA A 43 -6.03 2.93 1.18
N GLU A 44 -6.59 3.71 2.09
CA GLU A 44 -5.85 4.68 2.92
C GLU A 44 -4.85 3.97 3.86
N GLY A 45 -5.28 2.89 4.52
CA GLY A 45 -4.38 2.09 5.36
C GLY A 45 -3.21 1.45 4.58
N LEU A 46 -3.45 1.02 3.34
CA LEU A 46 -2.39 0.50 2.46
C LEU A 46 -1.39 1.58 2.06
N GLU A 47 -1.84 2.81 1.83
CA GLU A 47 -0.98 3.96 1.55
C GLU A 47 -0.11 4.32 2.75
N GLN A 48 -0.71 4.47 3.94
CA GLN A 48 0.04 4.74 5.17
C GLN A 48 1.08 3.64 5.47
N ALA A 49 0.73 2.38 5.27
CA ALA A 49 1.67 1.27 5.42
C ALA A 49 2.82 1.34 4.39
N SER A 50 2.52 1.75 3.15
CA SER A 50 3.53 1.96 2.11
C SER A 50 4.54 3.04 2.51
N ASP A 51 4.07 4.15 3.06
CA ASP A 51 4.89 5.28 3.51
C ASP A 51 5.83 4.88 4.66
N VAL A 52 5.31 4.17 5.67
CA VAL A 52 6.12 3.65 6.78
C VAL A 52 7.25 2.76 6.28
N ILE A 53 6.96 1.87 5.33
CA ILE A 53 7.99 1.00 4.72
C ILE A 53 9.00 1.82 3.93
N HIS A 54 8.55 2.83 3.18
CA HIS A 54 9.43 3.70 2.42
C HIS A 54 10.42 4.45 3.31
N ASP A 55 9.93 5.00 4.43
CA ASP A 55 10.78 5.69 5.41
C ASP A 55 11.70 4.74 6.17
N THR A 56 11.27 3.50 6.37
CA THR A 56 12.12 2.44 6.94
C THR A 56 13.27 2.09 6.00
N ILE A 57 13.01 1.93 4.70
CA ILE A 57 14.06 1.68 3.69
C ILE A 57 15.07 2.84 3.66
N LYS A 58 14.59 4.10 3.69
CA LYS A 58 15.47 5.27 3.76
C LYS A 58 16.35 5.26 5.00
N SER A 59 15.83 4.83 6.14
CA SER A 59 16.57 4.80 7.40
C SER A 59 17.66 3.74 7.35
N ILE A 60 17.34 2.52 6.88
CA ILE A 60 18.32 1.44 6.68
C ILE A 60 19.45 1.89 5.76
N ASN A 61 19.10 2.45 4.59
CA ASN A 61 20.11 2.86 3.61
C ASN A 61 21.01 4.01 4.10
N LYS A 62 20.56 4.84 5.06
CA LYS A 62 21.37 5.89 5.69
C LYS A 62 22.27 5.36 6.79
N GLU A 63 21.87 4.29 7.47
CA GLU A 63 22.69 3.62 8.49
C GLU A 63 23.76 2.71 7.87
N ASP A 64 23.56 2.31 6.61
CA ASP A 64 24.53 1.55 5.80
C ASP A 64 25.61 2.45 5.12
N GLU A 65 25.49 3.79 5.19
CA GLU A 65 26.49 4.80 4.75
C GLU A 65 27.40 5.25 5.90
#